data_AF-A0A0Q3QL43-F1
#
_entry.id   AF-A0A0Q3QL43-F1
#
_cell.length_a   1.000
_cell.length_b   1.000
_cell.length_c   1.000
_cell.angle_alpha   90.00
_cell.angle_beta   90.00
_cell.angle_gamma   90.00
#
_symmetry.space_group_name_H-M   'P 1'
#
loop_
_entity.id
_entity.type
_entity.pdbx_description
1 polymer ?
#
loop_
_entity_poly.entity_id
_entity_poly.type
_entity_poly.pdbx_seq_one_letter_code
_entity_poly.pdbx_strand_id
1 'polypeptide(L)'
;MDKKELIQVLATIESVYPQVKISDEMVFMWLRVMKEMDFTLVMQKLTAHIAKHPFPPVLAEITVFQERENHFLQQTKQWEQEGRERIVRDQQLARRKPTPDWLSPSIRK
;
A
#
# COMPACT_ATOMS: atom_id res chain seq x y z
N MET A 1 -17.61 -7.10 1.51
CA MET A 1 -17.84 -8.42 0.92
C MET A 1 -18.79 -9.21 1.81
N ASP A 2 -19.78 -9.88 1.21
CA ASP A 2 -20.74 -10.75 1.89
C ASP A 2 -20.28 -12.23 1.91
N LYS A 3 -21.06 -13.10 2.54
CA LYS A 3 -20.72 -14.53 2.65
C LYS A 3 -20.70 -15.23 1.28
N LYS A 4 -21.59 -14.85 0.34
CA LYS A 4 -21.70 -15.51 -0.97
C LYS A 4 -20.49 -15.16 -1.83
N GLU A 5 -20.11 -13.89 -1.84
CA GLU A 5 -18.92 -13.37 -2.50
C GLU A 5 -17.65 -14.04 -1.94
N LEU A 6 -17.54 -14.20 -0.62
CA LEU A 6 -16.40 -14.92 -0.02
C LEU A 6 -16.33 -16.37 -0.50
N ILE A 7 -17.47 -17.08 -0.52
CA ILE A 7 -17.52 -18.46 -1.00
C ILE A 7 -17.05 -18.52 -2.46
N GLN A 8 -17.39 -17.53 -3.27
CA GLN A 8 -16.91 -17.43 -4.65
C GLN A 8 -15.39 -17.23 -4.73
N VAL A 9 -14.81 -16.39 -3.86
CA VAL A 9 -13.35 -16.23 -3.75
C VAL A 9 -12.68 -17.56 -3.40
N LEU A 10 -13.17 -18.25 -2.37
CA LEU A 10 -12.60 -19.50 -1.90
C LEU A 10 -12.77 -20.62 -2.95
N ALA A 11 -13.95 -20.74 -3.57
CA ALA A 11 -14.17 -21.71 -4.65
C ALA A 11 -13.25 -21.47 -5.85
N THR A 12 -12.96 -20.21 -6.17
CA THR A 12 -11.97 -19.85 -7.20
C THR A 12 -10.58 -20.35 -6.81
N ILE A 13 -10.16 -20.16 -5.55
CA ILE A 13 -8.89 -20.68 -5.03
C ILE A 13 -8.84 -22.21 -5.14
N GLU A 14 -9.86 -22.92 -4.66
CA GLU A 14 -9.93 -24.39 -4.72
C GLU A 14 -9.87 -24.92 -6.16
N SER A 15 -10.55 -24.25 -7.10
CA SER A 15 -10.53 -24.64 -8.52
C SER A 15 -9.16 -24.51 -9.19
N VAL A 16 -8.35 -23.55 -8.77
CA VAL A 16 -7.01 -23.31 -9.33
C VAL A 16 -5.95 -24.12 -8.60
N TYR A 17 -6.16 -24.37 -7.30
CA TYR A 17 -5.22 -25.07 -6.44
C TYR A 17 -5.88 -26.32 -5.83
N PRO A 18 -5.87 -27.46 -6.54
CA PRO A 18 -6.53 -28.70 -6.11
C PRO A 18 -6.06 -29.25 -4.75
N GLN A 19 -4.88 -28.84 -4.29
CA GLN A 19 -4.33 -29.22 -2.99
C GLN A 19 -5.02 -28.53 -1.80
N VAL A 20 -5.75 -27.44 -2.04
CA VAL A 20 -6.46 -26.70 -0.99
C VAL A 20 -7.80 -27.37 -0.73
N LYS A 21 -8.09 -27.64 0.54
CA LYS A 21 -9.41 -28.06 0.98
C LYS A 21 -10.01 -26.96 1.84
N ILE A 22 -11.18 -26.48 1.45
CA ILE A 22 -11.89 -25.46 2.22
C ILE A 22 -12.63 -26.16 3.37
N SER A 23 -12.39 -25.70 4.60
CA SER A 23 -13.17 -26.11 5.77
C SER A 23 -14.10 -25.00 6.23
N ASP A 24 -15.13 -25.35 6.99
CA ASP A 24 -16.09 -24.37 7.54
C ASP A 24 -15.40 -23.36 8.48
N GLU A 25 -14.39 -23.79 9.24
CA GLU A 25 -13.59 -22.90 10.09
C GLU A 25 -12.80 -21.89 9.26
N MET A 26 -12.27 -22.31 8.11
CA MET A 26 -11.56 -21.41 7.19
C MET A 26 -12.50 -20.36 6.62
N VAL A 27 -13.70 -20.76 6.19
CA VAL A 27 -14.74 -19.84 5.72
C VAL A 27 -15.10 -18.83 6.81
N PHE A 28 -15.31 -19.30 8.05
CA PHE A 28 -15.67 -18.42 9.16
C PHE A 28 -14.56 -17.42 9.50
N MET A 29 -13.30 -17.87 9.52
CA MET A 29 -12.14 -17.01 9.77
C MET A 29 -12.00 -15.95 8.69
N TRP A 30 -12.05 -16.34 7.42
CA TRP A 30 -11.87 -15.43 6.29
C TRP A 30 -13.04 -14.43 6.21
N LEU A 31 -14.27 -14.87 6.51
CA LEU A 31 -15.43 -13.99 6.57
C LEU A 31 -15.28 -12.90 7.60
N ARG A 32 -14.69 -13.21 8.76
CA ARG A 32 -14.45 -12.22 9.81
C ARG A 32 -13.43 -11.16 9.37
N VAL A 33 -12.37 -11.58 8.68
CA VAL A 33 -11.28 -10.66 8.29
C VAL A 33 -11.64 -9.84 7.07
N MET A 34 -12.27 -10.46 6.07
CA MET A 34 -12.60 -9.81 4.80
C MET A 34 -13.97 -9.12 4.82
N LYS A 35 -14.62 -9.08 5.99
CA LYS A 35 -15.82 -8.29 6.21
C LYS A 35 -15.52 -6.84 5.80
N GLU A 36 -16.45 -6.22 5.08
CA GLU A 36 -16.34 -4.83 4.58
C GLU A 36 -15.23 -4.57 3.52
N MET A 37 -14.50 -5.59 3.05
CA MET A 37 -13.60 -5.41 1.89
C MET A 37 -14.37 -5.32 0.56
N ASP A 38 -13.79 -4.66 -0.44
CA ASP A 38 -14.35 -4.60 -1.79
C ASP A 38 -14.10 -5.93 -2.53
N PHE A 39 -15.18 -6.61 -2.94
CA PHE A 39 -15.11 -7.90 -3.61
C PHE A 39 -14.36 -7.83 -4.95
N THR A 40 -14.58 -6.77 -5.73
CA THR A 40 -13.96 -6.60 -7.05
C THR A 40 -12.45 -6.45 -6.93
N LEU A 41 -11.99 -5.63 -5.99
CA LEU A 41 -10.56 -5.42 -5.74
C LEU A 41 -9.89 -6.70 -5.22
N VAL A 42 -10.56 -7.46 -4.35
CA VAL A 42 -10.07 -8.76 -3.87
C VAL A 42 -9.92 -9.74 -5.04
N MET A 43 -10.93 -9.86 -5.91
CA MET A 43 -10.87 -10.74 -7.09
C MET A 43 -9.77 -10.33 -8.08
N GLN A 44 -9.55 -9.03 -8.27
CA GLN A 44 -8.45 -8.54 -9.11
C GLN A 44 -7.09 -8.94 -8.53
N LYS A 45 -6.87 -8.75 -7.22
CA LYS A 45 -5.65 -9.21 -6.54
C LYS A 45 -5.48 -10.73 -6.64
N LEU A 46 -6.55 -11.49 -6.41
CA LEU A 46 -6.54 -12.95 -6.52
C LEU A 46 -6.13 -13.39 -7.92
N THR A 47 -6.72 -12.81 -8.96
CA THR A 47 -6.40 -13.11 -10.36
C THR A 47 -4.94 -12.78 -10.68
N ALA A 48 -4.45 -11.63 -10.21
CA ALA A 48 -3.05 -11.24 -10.37
C ALA A 48 -2.08 -12.17 -9.62
N HIS A 49 -2.48 -12.69 -8.46
CA HIS A 49 -1.70 -13.66 -7.69
C HIS A 49 -1.61 -15.00 -8.43
N ILE A 50 -2.75 -15.54 -8.86
CA ILE A 50 -2.85 -16.80 -9.62
C ILE A 50 -1.98 -16.79 -10.87
N ALA A 51 -1.94 -15.65 -11.60
CA ALA A 51 -1.14 -15.53 -12.81
C ALA A 51 0.37 -15.61 -12.55
N LYS A 52 0.84 -15.37 -11.33
CA LYS A 52 2.27 -15.22 -11.00
C LYS A 52 2.80 -16.31 -10.07
N HIS A 53 1.94 -16.88 -9.23
CA HIS A 53 2.36 -17.79 -8.16
C HIS A 53 1.76 -19.18 -8.38
N PRO A 54 2.58 -20.24 -8.31
CA PRO A 54 2.10 -21.62 -8.40
C PRO A 54 1.46 -22.13 -7.10
N PHE A 55 1.56 -21.37 -6.00
CA PHE A 55 1.06 -21.74 -4.69
C PHE A 55 -0.15 -20.91 -4.27
N PRO A 56 -1.08 -21.50 -3.48
CA PRO A 56 -2.29 -20.82 -3.03
C PRO A 56 -1.94 -19.54 -2.27
N PRO A 57 -2.76 -18.48 -2.43
CA PRO A 57 -2.54 -17.25 -1.70
C PRO A 57 -2.81 -17.44 -0.21
N VAL A 58 -2.03 -16.74 0.60
CA VAL A 58 -2.37 -16.47 1.99
C VAL A 58 -3.35 -15.30 2.05
N LEU A 59 -4.20 -15.26 3.07
CA LEU A 59 -5.20 -14.21 3.26
C LEU A 59 -4.64 -12.79 3.05
N ALA A 60 -3.47 -12.47 3.62
CA ALA A 60 -2.85 -11.15 3.52
C ALA A 60 -2.55 -10.71 2.08
N GLU A 61 -2.25 -11.64 1.18
CA GLU A 61 -1.84 -11.34 -0.20
C GLU A 61 -3.00 -10.82 -1.04
N ILE A 62 -4.21 -11.31 -0.76
CA ILE A 62 -5.43 -10.93 -1.48
C ILE A 62 -6.28 -9.89 -0.74
N THR A 63 -6.01 -9.65 0.55
CA THR A 63 -6.75 -8.64 1.31
C THR A 63 -6.55 -7.23 0.76
N VAL A 64 -7.61 -6.45 0.78
CA VAL A 64 -7.64 -5.05 0.35
C VAL A 64 -8.14 -4.22 1.52
N PHE A 65 -7.23 -3.52 2.16
CA PHE A 65 -7.58 -2.53 3.16
C PHE A 65 -7.78 -1.19 2.47
N GLN A 66 -8.87 -0.49 2.79
CA GLN A 66 -9.00 0.90 2.40
C GLN A 66 -7.84 1.67 3.04
N GLU A 67 -7.03 2.32 2.20
CA GLU A 67 -5.99 3.22 2.68
C GLU A 67 -6.67 4.34 3.46
N ARG A 68 -6.46 4.38 4.78
CA ARG A 68 -6.87 5.54 5.56
C ARG A 68 -6.05 6.73 5.09
N GLU A 69 -6.72 7.85 4.86
CA GLU A 69 -6.06 9.09 4.47
C GLU A 69 -4.95 9.42 5.48
N ASN A 70 -3.70 9.41 5.01
CA ASN A 70 -2.54 9.62 5.87
C ASN A 70 -2.06 11.06 5.73
N HIS A 71 -2.50 11.91 6.66
CA HIS A 71 -2.16 13.32 6.70
C HIS A 71 -0.63 13.57 6.77
N PHE A 72 0.15 12.65 7.33
CA PHE A 72 1.62 12.77 7.36
C PHE A 72 2.25 12.56 5.98
N LEU A 73 1.73 11.61 5.19
CA LEU A 73 2.21 11.42 3.82
C LEU A 73 1.89 12.62 2.93
N GLN A 74 0.70 13.22 3.12
CA GLN A 74 0.32 14.44 2.40
C GLN A 74 1.24 15.62 2.77
N GLN A 75 1.47 15.86 4.06
CA GLN A 75 2.39 16.91 4.53
C GLN A 75 3.82 16.69 4.00
N THR A 76 4.31 15.45 4.02
CA THR A 76 5.65 15.13 3.51
C THR A 76 5.78 15.49 2.04
N LYS A 77 4.79 15.14 1.21
CA LYS A 77 4.76 15.52 -0.22
C LYS A 77 4.75 17.04 -0.42
N GLN A 78 3.98 17.77 0.41
CA GLN A 78 3.94 19.23 0.36
C GLN A 78 5.31 19.83 0.68
N TRP A 79 5.97 19.39 1.77
CA TRP A 79 7.30 19.87 2.13
C TRP A 79 8.36 19.57 1.08
N GLU A 80 8.29 18.40 0.44
CA GLU A 80 9.17 18.06 -0.68
C GLU A 80 8.98 19.01 -1.86
N GLN A 81 7.72 19.32 -2.22
CA GLN A 81 7.40 20.25 -3.29
C GLN A 81 7.89 21.66 -2.96
N GLU A 82 7.56 22.18 -1.77
CA GLU A 82 8.04 23.47 -1.29
C GLU A 82 9.58 23.53 -1.22
N GLY A 83 10.22 22.44 -0.83
CA GLY A 83 11.68 22.31 -0.82
C GLY A 83 12.28 22.43 -2.22
N ARG A 84 11.69 21.74 -3.21
CA ARG A 84 12.10 21.84 -4.62
C ARG A 84 11.94 23.25 -5.16
N GLU A 85 10.78 23.88 -4.92
CA GLU A 85 10.50 25.25 -5.37
C GLU A 85 11.48 26.26 -4.76
N ARG A 86 11.80 26.11 -3.47
CA ARG A 86 12.82 26.94 -2.79
C ARG A 86 14.19 26.80 -3.45
N ILE A 87 14.65 25.57 -3.72
CA ILE A 87 15.95 25.33 -4.36
C ILE A 87 16.01 25.97 -5.75
N VAL A 88 14.97 25.80 -6.57
CA VAL A 88 14.90 26.38 -7.92
C VAL A 88 14.91 27.91 -7.86
N ARG A 89 14.11 28.50 -6.95
CA ARG A 89 14.08 29.95 -6.75
C ARG A 89 15.44 30.49 -6.32
N ASP A 90 16.11 29.85 -5.38
CA ASP A 90 17.43 30.28 -4.91
C ASP A 90 18.49 30.17 -6.00
N GLN A 91 18.42 29.14 -6.85
CA GLN A 91 19.27 29.00 -8.04
C GLN A 91 19.05 30.16 -9.02
N GLN A 92 17.79 30.50 -9.34
CA GLN A 92 17.45 31.60 -10.25
C GLN A 92 17.90 32.97 -9.73
N LEU A 93 17.78 33.17 -8.41
CA LEU A 93 18.16 34.43 -7.76
C LEU A 93 19.66 34.51 -7.40
N ALA A 94 20.46 33.50 -7.78
CA ALA A 94 21.87 33.34 -7.39
C ALA A 94 22.11 33.55 -5.87
N ARG A 95 21.11 33.22 -5.04
CA ARG A 95 21.18 33.41 -3.58
C ARG A 95 22.17 32.41 -3.01
N ARG A 96 23.25 32.91 -2.38
CA ARG A 96 24.14 32.07 -1.58
C ARG A 96 23.35 31.57 -0.38
N LYS A 97 23.42 30.26 -0.10
CA LYS A 97 22.84 29.69 1.12
C LYS A 97 23.43 30.43 2.33
N PRO A 98 22.60 30.92 3.27
CA PRO A 98 23.13 31.56 4.47
C PRO A 98 24.02 30.56 5.19
N THR A 99 25.18 31.02 5.65
CA THR A 99 26.08 30.18 6.44
C THR A 99 25.42 29.91 7.79
N PRO A 100 25.15 28.65 8.16
CA PRO A 100 24.53 28.36 9.45
C PRO A 100 25.34 28.93 10.62
N ASP A 101 24.64 29.48 11.62
CA ASP A 101 25.27 30.17 12.76
C ASP A 101 26.14 29.26 13.64
N TRP A 102 25.89 27.95 13.58
CA TRP A 102 26.67 26.92 14.27
C TRP A 102 28.01 26.59 13.58
N LEU A 103 28.30 27.15 12.41
CA LEU A 103 29.62 26.99 11.78
C LEU A 103 30.63 27.98 12.38
N SER A 104 31.81 27.47 12.73
CA SER A 104 32.87 28.28 13.33
C SER A 104 33.30 29.43 12.41
N PRO A 105 33.64 30.61 12.95
CA PRO A 105 34.10 31.76 12.15
C PRO A 105 35.31 31.44 11.26
N SER A 106 36.15 30.46 11.63
CA SER A 106 37.30 30.00 10.86
C SER A 106 36.97 29.39 9.49
N ILE A 107 35.70 28.99 9.26
CA ILE A 107 35.23 28.37 8.02
C ILE A 107 34.48 29.39 7.13
N ARG A 108 34.13 30.57 7.65
CA ARG A 108 33.54 31.69 6.90
C ARG A 108 34.63 32.43 6.11
N LYS A 109 35.01 31.92 4.95
CA LYS A 109 35.84 32.63 3.95
C LYS A 109 35.00 33.07 2.76
#